data_AF-A0A919LWL8-F1
#
_entry.id   AF-A0A919LWL8-F1
#
_cell.length_a   1.000
_cell.length_b   1.000
_cell.length_c   1.000
_cell.angle_alpha   90.00
_cell.angle_beta   90.00
_cell.angle_gamma   90.00
#
_symmetry.space_group_name_H-M   'P 1'
#
loop_
_entity.id
_entity.type
_entity.pdbx_description
1 polymer ?
#
loop_
_entity_poly.entity_id
_entity_poly.type
_entity_poly.pdbx_seq_one_letter_code
_entity_poly.pdbx_strand_id
1 'polypeptide(L)'
;MDDVILASDVVMVARGDLGVEIGDPELVGIQKALIRRARQLNRSVITATQMMESMITNPMPTRAEVMDVANAVLDGTDAVMLSAETAAGQYPSETVAAMARVCLGAEKSLASTSPNTVWTSSSTTWKKRLPCRRCMPPTT
;
A
#
# COMPACT_ATOMS: atom_id res chain seq x y z
N MET A 1 -14.89 -3.99 16.16
CA MET A 1 -13.83 -4.15 15.14
C MET A 1 -12.60 -4.80 15.75
N ASP A 2 -12.04 -4.19 16.80
CA ASP A 2 -10.82 -4.68 17.46
C ASP A 2 -10.94 -6.10 17.99
N ASP A 3 -12.08 -6.46 18.58
CA ASP A 3 -12.31 -7.82 19.08
C ASP A 3 -12.22 -8.87 17.95
N VAL A 4 -12.73 -8.54 16.76
CA VAL A 4 -12.66 -9.41 15.58
C VAL A 4 -11.22 -9.51 15.08
N ILE A 5 -10.50 -8.39 15.03
CA ILE A 5 -9.09 -8.36 14.62
C ILE A 5 -8.23 -9.18 15.61
N LEU A 6 -8.47 -9.03 16.91
CA LEU A 6 -7.75 -9.78 17.95
C LEU A 6 -8.10 -11.27 17.93
N ALA A 7 -9.33 -11.63 17.58
CA ALA A 7 -9.75 -13.01 17.42
C ALA A 7 -9.27 -13.65 16.10
N SER A 8 -8.79 -12.86 15.14
CA SER A 8 -8.35 -13.32 13.81
C SER A 8 -6.82 -13.37 13.71
N ASP A 9 -6.29 -14.30 12.93
CA ASP A 9 -4.85 -14.34 12.63
C ASP A 9 -4.47 -13.37 11.50
N VAL A 10 -5.37 -13.21 10.53
CA VAL A 10 -5.20 -12.37 9.35
C VAL A 10 -6.49 -11.60 9.08
N VAL A 11 -6.36 -10.35 8.63
CA VAL A 11 -7.47 -9.49 8.23
C VAL A 11 -7.41 -9.29 6.73
N MET A 12 -8.51 -9.55 6.03
CA MET A 12 -8.64 -9.23 4.60
C MET A 12 -9.57 -8.04 4.40
N VAL A 13 -9.13 -7.05 3.62
CA VAL A 13 -9.95 -5.93 3.18
C VAL A 13 -10.51 -6.27 1.80
N ALA A 14 -11.72 -6.81 1.76
CA ALA A 14 -12.46 -7.13 0.54
C ALA A 14 -13.19 -5.87 0.04
N ARG A 15 -12.58 -5.18 -0.92
CA ARG A 15 -13.07 -3.88 -1.41
C ARG A 15 -14.38 -3.97 -2.19
N GLY A 16 -14.60 -5.06 -2.93
CA GLY A 16 -15.85 -5.31 -3.65
C GLY A 16 -17.05 -5.37 -2.71
N ASP A 17 -16.99 -6.20 -1.67
CA ASP A 17 -18.07 -6.32 -0.68
C ASP A 17 -18.22 -5.03 0.13
N LEU A 18 -17.09 -4.45 0.57
CA LEU A 18 -17.10 -3.23 1.36
C LEU A 18 -17.69 -2.06 0.56
N GLY A 19 -17.34 -1.89 -0.71
CA GLY A 19 -17.87 -0.84 -1.57
C GLY A 19 -19.39 -0.90 -1.75
N VAL A 20 -19.98 -2.09 -1.75
CA VAL A 20 -21.45 -2.26 -1.80
C VAL A 20 -22.11 -1.79 -0.50
N GLU A 21 -21.50 -2.08 0.65
CA GLU A 21 -22.09 -1.78 1.97
C GLU A 21 -21.94 -0.31 2.40
N ILE A 22 -20.80 0.32 2.12
CA ILE A 22 -20.49 1.70 2.58
C ILE A 22 -20.39 2.73 1.45
N GLY A 23 -20.33 2.29 0.20
CA GLY A 23 -20.13 3.14 -0.97
C GLY A 23 -18.66 3.49 -1.26
N ASP A 24 -18.37 3.76 -2.55
CA ASP A 24 -17.03 4.08 -3.06
C ASP A 24 -16.32 5.25 -2.36
N PRO A 25 -17.00 6.36 -1.97
CA PRO A 25 -16.31 7.51 -1.37
C PRO A 25 -15.66 7.20 -0.03
N GLU A 26 -16.25 6.30 0.75
CA GLU A 26 -15.79 5.97 2.12
C GLU A 26 -14.77 4.84 2.13
N LEU A 27 -14.74 4.04 1.06
CA LEU A 27 -13.91 2.84 0.91
C LEU A 27 -12.43 3.08 1.23
N VAL A 28 -11.84 4.13 0.65
CA VAL A 28 -10.41 4.45 0.82
C VAL A 28 -10.11 4.82 2.28
N GLY A 29 -11.01 5.54 2.94
CA GLY A 29 -10.86 5.94 4.33
C GLY A 29 -10.86 4.73 5.27
N ILE A 30 -11.82 3.83 5.08
CA ILE A 30 -11.99 2.64 5.90
C ILE A 30 -10.89 1.60 5.64
N GLN A 31 -10.49 1.37 4.39
CA GLN A 31 -9.35 0.52 4.06
C GLN A 31 -8.09 0.94 4.82
N LYS A 32 -7.74 2.23 4.76
CA LYS A 32 -6.55 2.75 5.46
C LYS A 32 -6.69 2.62 6.98
N ALA A 33 -7.88 2.85 7.53
CA ALA A 33 -8.13 2.66 8.97
C ALA A 33 -7.96 1.19 9.38
N LEU A 34 -8.46 0.26 8.59
CA LEU A 34 -8.35 -1.18 8.83
C LEU A 34 -6.92 -1.67 8.78
N ILE A 35 -6.19 -1.32 7.71
CA ILE A 35 -4.77 -1.69 7.56
C ILE A 35 -3.97 -1.18 8.77
N ARG A 36 -4.13 0.09 9.13
CA ARG A 36 -3.42 0.66 10.30
C ARG A 36 -3.79 -0.05 11.60
N ARG A 37 -5.08 -0.30 11.83
CA ARG A 37 -5.55 -0.90 13.10
C ARG A 37 -5.09 -2.33 13.25
N ALA A 38 -5.17 -3.13 12.19
CA ALA A 38 -4.69 -4.51 12.20
C ALA A 38 -3.18 -4.58 12.43
N ARG A 39 -2.39 -3.72 11.78
CA ARG A 39 -0.94 -3.63 12.03
C ARG A 39 -0.60 -3.22 13.48
N GLN A 40 -1.33 -2.27 14.07
CA GLN A 40 -1.15 -1.89 15.48
C GLN A 40 -1.39 -3.07 16.44
N LEU A 41 -2.24 -4.01 16.04
CA LEU A 41 -2.57 -5.20 16.81
C LEU A 41 -1.73 -6.42 16.38
N ASN A 42 -0.66 -6.21 15.59
CA ASN A 42 0.23 -7.23 15.05
C ASN A 42 -0.50 -8.34 14.27
N ARG A 43 -1.55 -7.95 13.53
CA ARG A 43 -2.26 -8.84 12.61
C ARG A 43 -1.87 -8.54 11.19
N SER A 44 -1.64 -9.60 10.41
CA SER A 44 -1.33 -9.49 8.99
C SER A 44 -2.56 -9.01 8.22
N VAL A 45 -2.33 -8.20 7.19
CA VAL A 45 -3.39 -7.61 6.38
C VAL A 45 -3.23 -7.93 4.90
N ILE A 46 -4.33 -8.34 4.27
CA ILE A 46 -4.41 -8.61 2.84
C ILE A 46 -5.40 -7.62 2.21
N THR A 47 -4.96 -6.86 1.21
CA THR A 47 -5.86 -6.05 0.40
C THR A 47 -6.31 -6.88 -0.81
N ALA A 48 -7.63 -7.01 -1.00
CA ALA A 48 -8.20 -7.90 -1.99
C ALA A 48 -9.24 -7.20 -2.88
N THR A 49 -9.49 -7.83 -4.03
CA THR A 49 -10.47 -7.47 -5.08
C THR A 49 -10.15 -6.21 -5.90
N GLN A 50 -10.46 -6.27 -7.20
CA GLN A 50 -10.38 -5.16 -8.16
C GLN A 50 -9.02 -4.44 -8.19
N MET A 51 -7.93 -5.18 -7.98
CA MET A 51 -6.59 -4.57 -7.95
C MET A 51 -6.02 -4.38 -9.36
N MET A 52 -6.31 -5.32 -10.28
CA MET A 52 -5.91 -5.25 -11.70
C MET A 52 -7.03 -5.76 -12.63
N GLU A 53 -8.29 -5.45 -12.30
CA GLU A 53 -9.50 -5.94 -12.99
C GLU A 53 -9.42 -5.85 -14.52
N SER A 54 -8.88 -4.74 -15.05
CA SER A 54 -8.74 -4.54 -16.50
C SER A 54 -7.87 -5.60 -17.17
N MET A 55 -6.98 -6.26 -16.41
CA MET A 55 -6.11 -7.30 -16.92
C MET A 55 -6.80 -8.64 -17.19
N ILE A 56 -8.08 -8.78 -16.82
CA ILE A 56 -8.89 -9.93 -17.25
C ILE A 56 -8.95 -10.01 -18.78
N THR A 57 -9.07 -8.86 -19.45
CA THR A 57 -9.20 -8.76 -20.91
C THR A 57 -8.06 -8.01 -21.58
N ASN A 58 -7.17 -7.35 -20.82
CA ASN A 58 -6.07 -6.57 -21.37
C ASN A 58 -4.71 -7.10 -20.87
N PRO A 59 -3.66 -7.07 -21.71
CA PRO A 59 -2.34 -7.55 -21.30
C PRO A 59 -1.60 -6.58 -20.36
N MET A 60 -2.13 -5.36 -20.14
CA MET A 60 -1.48 -4.31 -19.35
C MET A 60 -2.49 -3.63 -18.42
N PRO A 61 -2.12 -3.33 -17.16
CA PRO A 61 -2.98 -2.62 -16.23
C PRO A 61 -3.06 -1.13 -16.57
N THR A 62 -4.13 -0.50 -16.11
CA THR A 62 -4.30 0.94 -16.17
C THR A 62 -3.41 1.67 -15.16
N ARG A 63 -3.21 2.98 -15.36
CA ARG A 63 -2.49 3.81 -14.39
C ARG A 63 -3.20 3.85 -13.03
N ALA A 64 -4.52 3.82 -13.02
CA ALA A 64 -5.31 3.83 -11.79
C ALA A 64 -5.04 2.58 -10.95
N GLU A 65 -5.09 1.39 -11.57
CA GLU A 65 -4.80 0.11 -10.91
C GLU A 65 -3.36 0.02 -10.40
N VAL A 66 -2.39 0.50 -11.20
CA VAL A 66 -0.99 0.58 -10.76
C VAL A 66 -0.84 1.46 -9.53
N MET A 67 -1.48 2.65 -9.52
CA MET A 67 -1.43 3.55 -8.38
C MET A 67 -2.16 2.97 -7.16
N ASP A 68 -3.24 2.25 -7.39
CA ASP A 68 -4.04 1.62 -6.34
C ASP A 68 -3.25 0.52 -5.59
N VAL A 69 -2.63 -0.41 -6.33
CA VAL A 69 -1.72 -1.41 -5.76
C VAL A 69 -0.56 -0.76 -5.03
N ALA A 70 0.08 0.24 -5.64
CA ALA A 70 1.20 0.94 -5.02
C ALA A 70 0.77 1.61 -3.70
N ASN A 71 -0.40 2.25 -3.65
CA ASN A 71 -0.91 2.88 -2.45
C ASN A 71 -1.22 1.86 -1.35
N ALA A 72 -1.78 0.69 -1.68
CA ALA A 72 -2.03 -0.36 -0.70
C ALA A 72 -0.73 -0.86 -0.05
N VAL A 73 0.33 -1.02 -0.85
CA VAL A 73 1.68 -1.37 -0.35
C VAL A 73 2.25 -0.25 0.52
N LEU A 74 2.11 1.02 0.13
CA LEU A 74 2.56 2.16 0.92
C LEU A 74 1.80 2.33 2.25
N ASP A 75 0.52 1.96 2.28
CA ASP A 75 -0.28 1.91 3.51
C ASP A 75 0.17 0.78 4.46
N GLY A 76 0.98 -0.16 3.95
CA GLY A 76 1.59 -1.24 4.69
C GLY A 76 0.75 -2.51 4.72
N THR A 77 -0.04 -2.78 3.68
CA THR A 77 -0.63 -4.12 3.51
C THR A 77 0.49 -5.16 3.42
N ASP A 78 0.35 -6.29 4.10
CA ASP A 78 1.36 -7.35 4.11
C ASP A 78 1.30 -8.20 2.83
N ALA A 79 0.10 -8.33 2.26
CA ALA A 79 -0.09 -8.96 0.96
C ALA A 79 -1.17 -8.25 0.13
N VAL A 80 -1.09 -8.45 -1.18
CA VAL A 80 -2.09 -8.06 -2.18
C VAL A 80 -2.63 -9.32 -2.84
N MET A 81 -3.94 -9.34 -3.13
CA MET A 81 -4.61 -10.50 -3.68
C MET A 81 -5.17 -10.21 -5.08
N LEU A 82 -4.92 -11.13 -6.00
CA LEU A 82 -5.57 -11.20 -7.31
C LEU A 82 -6.75 -12.18 -7.23
N SER A 83 -7.81 -11.89 -7.97
CA SER A 83 -9.07 -12.65 -8.00
C SER A 83 -9.31 -13.18 -9.42
N ALA A 84 -10.33 -12.69 -10.11
CA ALA A 84 -10.70 -13.12 -11.45
C ALA A 84 -9.58 -12.92 -12.48
N GLU A 85 -8.69 -11.96 -12.25
CA GLU A 85 -7.53 -11.67 -13.11
C GLU A 85 -6.63 -12.91 -13.31
N THR A 86 -6.49 -13.75 -12.28
CA THR A 86 -5.66 -14.96 -12.33
C THR A 86 -6.47 -16.24 -12.44
N ALA A 87 -7.70 -16.25 -11.93
CA ALA A 87 -8.56 -17.43 -11.94
C ALA A 87 -9.19 -17.70 -13.32
N ALA A 88 -9.61 -16.65 -14.03
CA ALA A 88 -10.32 -16.75 -15.31
C ALA A 88 -9.88 -15.69 -16.34
N GLY A 89 -8.88 -14.87 -16.04
CA GLY A 89 -8.35 -13.85 -16.94
C GLY A 89 -7.59 -14.43 -18.13
N GLN A 90 -7.49 -13.64 -19.20
CA GLN A 90 -6.76 -14.02 -20.41
C GLN A 90 -5.23 -13.92 -20.24
N TYR A 91 -4.76 -13.21 -19.22
CA TYR A 91 -3.34 -12.86 -19.01
C TYR A 91 -2.84 -13.13 -17.58
N PRO A 92 -3.05 -14.33 -17.00
CA PRO A 92 -2.82 -14.60 -15.58
C PRO A 92 -1.34 -14.43 -15.18
N SER A 93 -0.40 -14.89 -16.01
CA SER A 93 1.04 -14.76 -15.77
C SER A 93 1.51 -13.30 -15.79
N GLU A 94 0.99 -12.53 -16.74
CA GLU A 94 1.31 -11.14 -16.96
C GLU A 94 0.77 -10.28 -15.83
N THR A 95 -0.44 -10.59 -15.33
CA THR A 95 -1.01 -9.94 -14.15
C THR A 95 -0.14 -10.16 -12.93
N VAL A 96 0.27 -11.40 -12.63
CA VAL A 96 1.17 -11.68 -11.50
C VAL A 96 2.50 -10.94 -11.65
N ALA A 97 3.08 -10.95 -12.86
CA ALA A 97 4.33 -10.25 -13.14
C ALA A 97 4.17 -8.73 -13.02
N ALA A 98 3.05 -8.15 -13.45
CA ALA A 98 2.74 -6.73 -13.33
C ALA A 98 2.58 -6.34 -11.86
N MET A 99 1.78 -7.09 -11.10
CA MET A 99 1.59 -6.91 -9.66
C MET A 99 2.93 -6.91 -8.92
N ALA A 100 3.79 -7.91 -9.18
CA ALA A 100 5.12 -7.99 -8.57
C ALA A 100 5.99 -6.78 -8.89
N ARG A 101 5.99 -6.28 -10.15
CA ARG A 101 6.74 -5.07 -10.53
C ARG A 101 6.25 -3.83 -9.77
N VAL A 102 4.94 -3.70 -9.58
CA VAL A 102 4.36 -2.56 -8.86
C VAL A 102 4.71 -2.62 -7.38
N CYS A 103 4.58 -3.78 -6.72
CA CYS A 103 4.97 -3.96 -5.31
C CYS A 103 6.45 -3.62 -5.09
N LEU A 104 7.34 -4.19 -5.89
CA LEU A 104 8.78 -3.89 -5.83
C LEU A 104 9.09 -2.41 -6.10
N GLY A 105 8.30 -1.76 -6.95
CA GLY A 105 8.39 -0.32 -7.21
C GLY A 105 8.01 0.51 -5.97
N ALA A 106 6.88 0.18 -5.35
CA ALA A 106 6.37 0.88 -4.17
C ALA A 106 7.27 0.68 -2.93
N GLU A 107 7.78 -0.53 -2.70
CA GLU A 107 8.69 -0.85 -1.59
C GLU A 107 10.00 -0.04 -1.65
N LYS A 108 10.53 0.21 -2.85
CA LYS A 108 11.72 1.06 -3.03
C LYS A 108 11.51 2.48 -2.52
N SER A 109 10.30 3.03 -2.66
CA SER A 109 9.98 4.37 -2.17
C SER A 109 9.98 4.44 -0.64
N LEU A 110 9.53 3.39 0.04
CA LEU A 110 9.58 3.29 1.52
C LEU A 110 11.02 3.31 2.05
N ALA A 111 11.94 2.62 1.37
CA ALA A 111 13.35 2.59 1.73
C ALA A 111 14.09 3.93 1.57
N SER A 112 13.54 4.86 0.77
CA SER A 112 14.18 6.15 0.48
C SER A 112 13.86 7.25 1.51
N THR A 113 12.93 6.99 2.44
CA THR A 113 12.58 7.95 3.50
C THR A 113 13.54 7.79 4.67
N SER A 114 14.76 8.33 4.53
CA SER A 114 15.62 8.62 5.66
C SER A 114 14.91 9.62 6.58
N PRO A 115 14.85 9.38 7.91
CA PRO A 115 14.24 10.31 8.86
C PRO A 115 15.19 11.48 9.13
N ASN A 116 15.48 12.31 8.12
CA ASN A 116 16.01 13.67 8.29
C ASN A 116 16.19 14.38 6.94
N THR A 117 15.11 14.89 6.35
CA THR A 117 15.24 16.07 5.49
C THR A 117 14.09 17.02 5.78
N VAL A 118 14.29 17.83 6.81
CA VAL A 118 13.47 19.02 7.04
C VAL A 118 13.80 19.99 5.90
N TRP A 119 12.92 20.08 4.91
CA TRP A 119 12.95 21.16 3.93
C TRP A 119 12.23 22.36 4.55
N THR A 120 12.97 23.27 5.17
CA THR A 120 12.41 24.56 5.59
C THR A 120 12.35 25.51 4.39
N SER A 121 11.16 25.94 3.99
CA SER A 121 10.98 27.00 3.01
C SER A 121 11.27 28.37 3.64
N SER A 122 12.54 28.77 3.67
CA SER A 122 12.89 30.19 3.79
C SER A 122 13.36 30.66 2.42
N SER A 123 12.44 31.33 1.72
CA SER A 123 12.65 32.23 0.59
C SER A 123 13.99 32.15 -0.16
N THR A 124 13.90 31.66 -1.40
CA THR A 124 14.75 32.03 -2.55
C THR A 124 16.11 31.35 -2.75
N THR A 125 16.53 30.34 -1.97
CA THR A 125 17.63 29.45 -2.45
C THR A 125 17.63 28.08 -1.77
N TRP A 126 17.49 27.00 -2.54
CA TRP A 126 17.62 25.63 -2.06
C TRP A 126 19.09 25.29 -1.81
N LYS A 127 19.56 25.37 -0.56
CA LYS A 127 20.89 24.85 -0.16
C LYS A 127 20.73 23.64 0.75
N LYS A 128 21.37 22.51 0.38
CA LYS A 128 21.55 21.35 1.26
C LYS A 128 22.33 21.79 2.50
N ARG A 129 21.69 21.83 3.66
CA ARG A 129 22.38 21.98 4.95
C ARG A 129 22.82 20.58 5.39
N LEU A 130 24.13 20.32 5.39
CA LEU A 130 24.68 19.12 6.05
C LEU A 130 24.26 19.13 7.53
N PRO A 131 23.89 17.99 8.13
CA PRO A 131 23.39 17.94 9.49
C PRO A 131 24.42 18.48 10.49
N CYS A 132 23.92 19.24 11.46
CA CYS A 132 24.69 19.84 12.54
C CYS A 132 25.39 18.73 13.34
N ARG A 133 26.72 18.83 13.53
CA ARG A 133 27.57 17.86 14.28
C ARG A 133 27.17 17.66 15.75
N ARG A 134 26.09 18.27 16.24
CA ARG A 134 25.75 18.36 17.67
C ARG A 134 24.76 17.29 18.16
N CYS A 135 24.32 16.40 17.29
CA CYS A 135 23.38 15.32 17.61
C CYS A 135 23.98 13.96 17.25
N MET A 136 25.10 13.58 17.90
CA MET A 136 25.51 12.18 17.99
C MET A 136 25.18 11.70 19.41
N PRO A 137 24.47 10.57 19.59
CA PRO A 137 24.31 9.97 20.91
C PRO A 137 25.67 9.47 21.43
N PRO A 138 25.93 9.51 22.75
CA PRO A 138 27.16 8.97 23.31
C PRO A 138 27.20 7.46 23.11
N THR A 139 28.24 6.98 22.42
CA THR A 139 28.56 5.56 22.35
C THR A 139 28.94 5.07 23.74
N THR A 140 28.22 4.07 24.23
CA THR A 140 28.69 3.14 25.28
C THR A 140 29.18 1.88 24.60
#